data_AF-A0A8H6IGB9-F1
#
_entry.id   AF-A0A8H6IGB9-F1
#
_cell.length_a   1.000
_cell.length_b   1.000
_cell.length_c   1.000
_cell.angle_alpha   90.00
_cell.angle_beta   90.00
_cell.angle_gamma   90.00
#
_symmetry.space_group_name_H-M   'P 1'
#
loop_
_entity.id
_entity.type
_entity.pdbx_description
1 polymer ?
#
loop_
_entity_poly.entity_id
_entity_poly.type
_entity_poly.pdbx_seq_one_letter_code
_entity_poly.pdbx_strand_id
1 'polypeptide(L)'
;MFPDGTIATFHSSPSPSISMMAGPCILPGNPDIAGIGVRIAIYVQNLLCFLPAFWALFDGKVTQGELDAAETQATTNLVLAFAILISAIVQAQTLGLTNYDASIILNMSWMNNTNAFIYFLLYMQHKSQAGIRGQVEPTWRAWVQHVRELAISVIHPATAKANVTGAGSDPELGQLKGADAASIRGGAEGTRAEVPQGHDDYARTGAKLLVKRFVLLLGSIHLSLMAGLGLWLWSNIRAFGEGQDGANDCAAKHVFLAILGKHVPFASEALRVVSLVIYAVFLVPGVNLLLPIVVFLVFYHVHRVTPIPKVAGSGSLGATIDAYIRQSRLRFWIRRTYNSIVHRWSIVPPFFGLILLLAINLVFIVDIELALKQNASLQGDSKDETEWGFGQILAMLLLFMPLRDLAETFLARRMKQRQKDLDMGLGGAIKASDLNLVRALIARGANPNIKLEGDISPMRIACQSEGLDIVRTLLEAGADPNVKGMLQ
;
A
#
# COMPACT_ATOMS: atom_id res chain seq x y z
N MET A 1 33.72 22.88 -86.36
CA MET A 1 32.35 22.33 -86.28
C MET A 1 32.01 22.18 -84.82
N PHE A 2 31.30 23.17 -84.26
CA PHE A 2 30.28 23.07 -83.20
C PHE A 2 29.71 24.50 -83.05
N PRO A 3 28.40 24.69 -83.26
CA PRO A 3 27.77 26.00 -83.29
C PRO A 3 27.02 26.35 -81.99
N ASP A 4 26.55 27.60 -81.99
CA ASP A 4 25.41 28.17 -81.27
C ASP A 4 25.59 28.62 -79.82
N GLY A 5 25.60 29.94 -79.68
CA GLY A 5 25.38 30.65 -78.44
C GLY A 5 23.90 30.76 -78.08
N THR A 6 23.66 30.99 -76.80
CA THR A 6 22.42 31.62 -76.33
C THR A 6 22.75 32.43 -75.09
N ILE A 7 22.40 33.72 -75.14
CA ILE A 7 22.58 34.72 -74.09
C ILE A 7 21.54 34.46 -73.00
N ALA A 8 21.98 34.25 -71.75
CA ALA A 8 21.09 34.11 -70.61
C ALA A 8 20.58 35.50 -70.16
N THR A 9 19.29 35.75 -70.35
CA THR A 9 18.57 36.89 -69.78
C THR A 9 18.35 36.67 -68.28
N PHE A 10 18.93 37.53 -67.44
CA PHE A 10 18.67 37.59 -66.01
C PHE A 10 17.23 38.06 -65.75
N HIS A 11 16.34 37.13 -65.42
CA HIS A 11 15.11 37.45 -64.69
C HIS A 11 15.45 37.49 -63.20
N SER A 12 15.34 38.67 -62.59
CA SER A 12 15.37 38.87 -61.14
C SER A 12 14.18 38.13 -60.50
N SER A 13 14.44 36.96 -59.94
CA SER A 13 13.49 36.26 -59.08
C SER A 13 13.27 37.08 -57.80
N PRO A 14 12.02 37.29 -57.35
CA PRO A 14 11.77 37.92 -56.08
C PRO A 14 12.32 37.03 -54.97
N SER A 15 12.99 37.66 -54.01
CA SER A 15 13.48 37.08 -52.76
C SER A 15 12.49 36.04 -52.20
N PRO A 16 12.94 34.83 -51.79
CA PRO A 16 12.08 33.96 -51.02
C PRO A 16 11.85 34.67 -49.68
N SER A 17 10.64 35.20 -49.49
CA SER A 17 10.11 35.37 -48.16
C SER A 17 10.23 34.01 -47.48
N ILE A 18 11.17 33.89 -46.54
CA ILE A 18 11.29 32.74 -45.64
C ILE A 18 10.06 32.80 -44.72
N SER A 19 8.92 32.43 -45.28
CA SER A 19 7.87 31.76 -44.55
C SER A 19 8.41 30.36 -44.29
N MET A 20 9.10 30.18 -43.15
CA MET A 20 9.17 28.87 -42.53
C MET A 20 7.72 28.45 -42.28
N MET A 21 7.13 27.73 -43.24
CA MET A 21 5.92 26.99 -42.98
C MET A 21 6.33 25.94 -41.96
N ALA A 22 6.06 26.23 -40.69
CA ALA A 22 6.04 25.21 -39.65
C ALA A 22 5.12 24.11 -40.18
N GLY A 23 5.64 22.88 -40.28
CA GLY A 23 4.79 21.71 -40.50
C GLY A 23 3.69 21.68 -39.42
N PRO A 24 2.59 20.95 -39.66
CA PRO A 24 1.54 20.80 -38.65
C PRO A 24 2.16 20.33 -37.33
N CYS A 25 1.84 21.04 -36.24
CA CYS A 25 2.26 20.70 -34.89
C CYS A 25 1.61 19.37 -34.49
N ILE A 26 2.36 18.28 -34.66
CA ILE A 26 1.93 16.91 -34.36
C ILE A 26 2.80 16.38 -33.23
N LEU A 27 2.15 15.83 -32.20
CA LEU A 27 2.76 15.14 -31.07
C LEU A 27 2.73 13.64 -31.37
N PRO A 28 3.88 13.01 -31.67
CA PRO A 28 3.92 11.57 -31.87
C PRO A 28 3.59 10.86 -30.56
N GLY A 29 2.69 9.87 -30.61
CA GLY A 29 2.33 9.07 -29.44
C GLY A 29 3.45 8.09 -29.05
N ASN A 30 3.62 7.85 -27.75
CA ASN A 30 4.55 6.85 -27.23
C ASN A 30 3.78 5.72 -26.51
N PRO A 31 3.41 4.63 -27.24
CA PRO A 31 2.57 3.58 -26.69
C PRO A 31 3.24 2.80 -25.54
N ASP A 32 4.57 2.78 -25.48
CA ASP A 32 5.33 1.99 -24.51
C ASP A 32 5.44 2.63 -23.12
N ILE A 33 5.39 3.96 -23.01
CA ILE A 33 5.51 4.64 -21.71
C ILE A 33 4.23 5.40 -21.33
N ALA A 34 3.60 6.09 -22.28
CA ALA A 34 2.40 6.89 -22.03
C ALA A 34 1.15 6.31 -22.67
N GLY A 35 1.23 5.16 -23.35
CA GLY A 35 0.13 4.56 -24.11
C GLY A 35 -1.07 4.13 -23.27
N ILE A 36 -2.20 3.91 -23.95
CA ILE A 36 -3.49 3.60 -23.31
C ILE A 36 -3.42 2.37 -22.40
N GLY A 37 -2.69 1.32 -22.82
CA GLY A 37 -2.50 0.11 -22.01
C GLY A 37 -1.75 0.41 -20.70
N VAL A 38 -0.67 1.19 -20.76
CA VAL A 38 0.11 1.58 -19.57
C VAL A 38 -0.74 2.42 -18.62
N ARG A 39 -1.47 3.42 -19.15
CA ARG A 39 -2.36 4.28 -18.35
C ARG A 39 -3.44 3.47 -17.64
N ILE A 40 -4.17 2.62 -18.37
CA ILE A 40 -5.23 1.78 -17.80
C ILE A 40 -4.66 0.84 -16.73
N ALA A 41 -3.49 0.24 -16.97
CA ALA A 41 -2.82 -0.61 -15.97
C ALA A 41 -2.61 0.16 -14.66
N ILE A 42 -2.00 1.34 -14.76
CA ILE A 42 -1.67 2.17 -13.60
C ILE A 42 -2.93 2.64 -12.89
N TYR A 43 -3.98 3.02 -13.61
CA TYR A 43 -5.26 3.44 -13.01
C TYR A 43 -5.89 2.29 -12.24
N VAL A 44 -6.06 1.13 -12.88
CA VAL A 44 -6.68 -0.05 -12.27
C VAL A 44 -5.86 -0.51 -11.07
N GLN A 45 -4.54 -0.62 -11.23
CA GLN A 45 -3.62 -1.01 -10.16
C GLN A 45 -3.73 -0.07 -8.97
N ASN A 46 -3.66 1.25 -9.18
CA ASN A 46 -3.72 2.22 -8.08
C ASN A 46 -5.08 2.22 -7.38
N LEU A 47 -6.19 2.07 -8.10
CA LEU A 47 -7.53 2.01 -7.51
C LEU A 47 -7.77 0.71 -6.72
N LEU A 48 -7.30 -0.44 -7.21
CA LEU A 48 -7.47 -1.73 -6.53
C LEU A 48 -6.74 -1.79 -5.18
N CYS A 49 -5.66 -1.02 -5.01
CA CYS A 49 -4.88 -0.97 -3.77
C CYS A 49 -5.64 -0.37 -2.57
N PHE A 50 -6.71 0.39 -2.83
CA PHE A 50 -7.54 0.93 -1.77
C PHE A 50 -8.43 -0.13 -1.12
N LEU A 51 -8.83 -1.18 -1.85
CA LEU A 51 -9.78 -2.18 -1.34
C LEU A 51 -9.24 -2.96 -0.13
N PRO A 52 -8.01 -3.55 -0.17
CA PRO A 52 -7.45 -4.21 1.00
C PRO A 52 -7.22 -3.25 2.17
N ALA A 53 -6.83 -2.00 1.91
CA ALA A 53 -6.55 -0.99 2.92
C ALA A 53 -7.82 -0.53 3.66
N PHE A 54 -8.91 -0.23 2.92
CA PHE A 54 -10.21 0.08 3.52
C PHE A 54 -10.68 -1.07 4.40
N TRP A 55 -10.45 -2.31 3.94
CA TRP A 55 -10.84 -3.45 4.73
C TRP A 55 -9.99 -3.64 5.97
N ALA A 56 -8.66 -3.52 5.88
CA ALA A 56 -7.75 -3.63 7.02
C ALA A 56 -8.06 -2.60 8.14
N LEU A 57 -8.70 -1.48 7.80
CA LEU A 57 -9.15 -0.50 8.78
C LEU A 57 -10.54 -0.82 9.37
N PHE A 58 -11.35 -1.67 8.74
CA PHE A 58 -12.77 -1.84 9.09
C PHE A 58 -13.01 -2.44 10.48
N ASP A 59 -12.14 -3.36 10.93
CA ASP A 59 -12.20 -3.98 12.27
C ASP A 59 -11.47 -3.17 13.35
N GLY A 60 -10.78 -2.09 12.95
CA GLY A 60 -10.08 -1.15 13.81
C GLY A 60 -8.72 -1.59 14.31
N LYS A 61 -8.22 -2.75 13.87
CA LYS A 61 -6.89 -3.23 14.21
C LYS A 61 -6.17 -3.74 12.97
N VAL A 62 -5.24 -2.93 12.47
CA VAL A 62 -4.30 -3.36 11.42
C VAL A 62 -3.40 -4.46 11.98
N THR A 63 -3.57 -5.69 11.50
CA THR A 63 -2.74 -6.84 11.87
C THR A 63 -1.42 -6.85 11.09
N GLN A 64 -0.41 -7.58 11.58
CA GLN A 64 0.87 -7.70 10.87
C GLN A 64 0.71 -8.32 9.47
N GLY A 65 -0.20 -9.28 9.30
CA GLY A 65 -0.46 -9.89 7.99
C GLY A 65 -1.09 -8.91 6.99
N GLU A 66 -1.98 -8.03 7.44
CA GLU A 66 -2.56 -6.98 6.60
C GLU A 66 -1.53 -5.90 6.23
N LEU A 67 -0.62 -5.58 7.16
CA LEU A 67 0.49 -4.68 6.91
C LEU A 67 1.48 -5.27 5.89
N ASP A 68 1.82 -6.55 6.03
CA ASP A 68 2.72 -7.28 5.11
C ASP A 68 2.12 -7.39 3.69
N ALA A 69 0.80 -7.56 3.58
CA ALA A 69 0.10 -7.55 2.29
C ALA A 69 0.14 -6.16 1.64
N ALA A 70 -0.16 -5.11 2.40
CA ALA A 70 -0.07 -3.72 1.92
C ALA A 70 1.36 -3.35 1.51
N GLU A 71 2.36 -3.87 2.22
CA GLU A 71 3.78 -3.70 1.89
C GLU A 71 4.13 -4.32 0.54
N THR A 72 3.71 -5.58 0.34
CA THR A 72 3.94 -6.32 -0.91
C THR A 72 3.32 -5.57 -2.09
N GLN A 73 2.08 -5.11 -1.93
CA GLN A 73 1.37 -4.35 -2.94
C GLN A 73 2.06 -3.01 -3.27
N ALA A 74 2.45 -2.24 -2.25
CA ALA A 74 3.18 -0.99 -2.44
C ALA A 74 4.54 -1.21 -3.13
N THR A 75 5.25 -2.29 -2.78
CA THR A 75 6.54 -2.65 -3.41
C THR A 75 6.35 -2.92 -4.90
N THR A 76 5.36 -3.76 -5.26
CA THR A 76 5.09 -4.11 -6.66
C THR A 76 4.75 -2.88 -7.50
N ASN A 77 3.90 -1.99 -6.99
CA ASN A 77 3.55 -0.75 -7.68
C ASN A 77 4.77 0.14 -7.90
N LEU A 78 5.64 0.20 -6.90
CA LEU A 78 6.79 1.07 -6.94
C LEU A 78 7.88 0.54 -7.88
N VAL A 79 8.06 -0.77 -7.97
CA VAL A 79 8.96 -1.40 -8.97
C VAL A 79 8.52 -1.04 -10.39
N LEU A 80 7.23 -1.12 -10.69
CA LEU A 80 6.70 -0.67 -11.99
C LEU A 80 6.94 0.82 -12.20
N ALA A 81 6.69 1.64 -11.18
CA ALA A 81 6.90 3.08 -11.25
C ALA A 81 8.36 3.44 -11.55
N PHE A 82 9.33 2.74 -10.93
CA PHE A 82 10.75 2.87 -11.25
C PHE A 82 11.05 2.48 -12.69
N ALA A 83 10.51 1.36 -13.18
CA ALA A 83 10.75 0.90 -14.54
C ALA A 83 10.32 1.96 -15.56
N ILE A 84 9.12 2.52 -15.39
CA ILE A 84 8.58 3.59 -16.25
C ILE A 84 9.44 4.86 -16.17
N LEU A 85 9.80 5.27 -14.95
CA LEU A 85 10.55 6.51 -14.73
C LEU A 85 11.98 6.43 -15.28
N ILE A 86 12.66 5.29 -15.10
CA ILE A 86 13.98 5.03 -15.68
C ILE A 86 13.87 5.00 -17.21
N SER A 87 12.84 4.35 -17.75
CA SER A 87 12.61 4.28 -19.20
C SER A 87 12.38 5.69 -19.78
N ALA A 88 11.62 6.54 -19.08
CA ALA A 88 11.40 7.93 -19.47
C ALA A 88 12.71 8.74 -19.50
N ILE A 89 13.55 8.59 -18.47
CA ILE A 89 14.86 9.27 -18.40
C ILE A 89 15.76 8.82 -19.54
N VAL A 90 15.82 7.51 -19.82
CA VAL A 90 16.63 6.96 -20.91
C VAL A 90 16.13 7.46 -22.25
N GLN A 91 14.82 7.36 -22.53
CA GLN A 91 14.25 7.81 -23.80
C GLN A 91 14.40 9.31 -24.00
N ALA A 92 14.29 10.11 -22.94
CA ALA A 92 14.53 11.55 -23.02
C ALA A 92 15.96 11.91 -23.47
N GLN A 93 16.95 11.04 -23.23
CA GLN A 93 18.34 11.26 -23.65
C GLN A 93 18.68 10.63 -25.01
N THR A 94 17.95 9.59 -25.44
CA THR A 94 18.33 8.80 -26.63
C THR A 94 17.39 8.98 -27.81
N LEU A 95 16.08 8.89 -27.58
CA LEU A 95 15.05 8.86 -28.63
C LEU A 95 14.25 10.17 -28.73
N GLY A 96 14.44 11.09 -27.78
CA GLY A 96 13.68 12.34 -27.69
C GLY A 96 12.28 12.10 -27.11
N LEU A 97 12.15 12.23 -25.80
CA LEU A 97 10.85 12.16 -25.12
C LEU A 97 10.19 13.55 -25.15
N THR A 98 8.93 13.62 -25.59
CA THR A 98 8.23 14.90 -25.60
C THR A 98 7.98 15.39 -24.17
N ASN A 99 8.00 16.73 -23.97
CA ASN A 99 7.66 17.32 -22.67
C ASN A 99 6.20 17.00 -22.24
N TYR A 100 5.32 16.73 -23.21
CA TYR A 100 3.95 16.28 -22.98
C TYR A 100 3.91 14.87 -22.39
N ASP A 101 4.59 13.90 -23.00
CA ASP A 101 4.68 12.52 -22.47
C ASP A 101 5.30 12.50 -21.08
N ALA A 102 6.37 13.27 -20.88
CA ALA A 102 7.02 13.41 -19.58
C ALA A 102 6.06 13.93 -18.50
N SER A 103 5.16 14.85 -18.84
CA SER A 103 4.16 15.36 -17.90
C SER A 103 3.11 14.30 -17.51
N ILE A 104 2.68 13.46 -18.46
CA ILE A 104 1.78 12.34 -18.18
C ILE A 104 2.47 11.33 -17.25
N ILE A 105 3.74 11.01 -17.53
CA ILE A 105 4.57 10.12 -16.71
C ILE A 105 4.70 10.66 -15.29
N LEU A 106 4.99 11.96 -15.12
CA LEU A 106 5.05 12.58 -13.80
C LEU A 106 3.71 12.51 -13.04
N ASN A 107 2.58 12.70 -13.72
CA ASN A 107 1.26 12.54 -13.09
C ASN A 107 0.99 11.09 -12.67
N MET A 108 1.34 10.12 -13.52
CA MET A 108 1.26 8.69 -13.18
C MET A 108 2.20 8.31 -12.03
N SER A 109 3.40 8.90 -11.97
CA SER A 109 4.34 8.73 -10.85
C SER A 109 3.79 9.28 -9.54
N TRP A 110 3.07 10.41 -9.55
CA TRP A 110 2.37 10.91 -8.36
C TRP A 110 1.33 9.89 -7.86
N MET A 111 0.52 9.31 -8.75
CA MET A 111 -0.43 8.26 -8.39
C MET A 111 0.27 7.06 -7.74
N ASN A 112 1.34 6.55 -8.35
CA ASN A 112 2.12 5.43 -7.78
C ASN A 112 2.68 5.75 -6.38
N ASN A 113 3.13 6.99 -6.14
CA ASN A 113 3.62 7.42 -4.83
C ASN A 113 2.49 7.56 -3.79
N THR A 114 1.31 8.06 -4.17
CA THR A 114 0.17 8.14 -3.26
C THR A 114 -0.27 6.76 -2.75
N ASN A 115 -0.06 5.73 -3.56
CA ASN A 115 -0.32 4.35 -3.18
C ASN A 115 0.68 3.82 -2.15
N ALA A 116 1.97 4.15 -2.29
CA ALA A 116 2.96 3.89 -1.25
C ALA A 116 2.61 4.58 0.09
N PHE A 117 1.92 5.73 0.05
CA PHE A 117 1.43 6.39 1.26
C PHE A 117 0.29 5.63 1.96
N ILE A 118 -0.43 4.74 1.27
CA ILE A 118 -1.43 3.85 1.89
C ILE A 118 -0.74 2.91 2.88
N TYR A 119 0.35 2.25 2.45
CA TYR A 119 1.16 1.43 3.35
C TYR A 119 1.66 2.24 4.54
N PHE A 120 2.17 3.46 4.29
CA PHE A 120 2.66 4.33 5.36
C PHE A 120 1.55 4.68 6.38
N LEU A 121 0.33 4.95 5.92
CA LEU A 121 -0.82 5.22 6.75
C LEU A 121 -1.21 4.00 7.62
N LEU A 122 -1.20 2.80 7.05
CA LEU A 122 -1.44 1.56 7.79
C LEU A 122 -0.31 1.25 8.77
N TYR A 123 0.94 1.52 8.39
CA TYR A 123 2.13 1.37 9.23
C TYR A 123 2.05 2.26 10.47
N MET A 124 1.71 3.54 10.29
CA MET A 124 1.49 4.47 11.39
C MET A 124 0.37 4.00 12.31
N GLN A 125 -0.75 3.56 11.74
CA GLN A 125 -1.87 3.05 12.53
C GLN A 125 -1.44 1.82 13.34
N HIS A 126 -0.77 0.85 12.73
CA HIS A 126 -0.28 -0.35 13.41
C HIS A 126 0.68 0.00 14.56
N LYS A 127 1.65 0.89 14.32
CA LYS A 127 2.62 1.31 15.34
C LYS A 127 2.07 2.21 16.44
N SER A 128 0.92 2.86 16.20
CA SER A 128 0.23 3.66 17.22
C SER A 128 -0.62 2.80 18.18
N GLN A 129 -0.90 1.54 17.84
CA GLN A 129 -1.72 0.65 18.66
C GLN A 129 -1.04 0.28 19.98
N ALA A 130 -1.83 0.27 21.06
CA ALA A 130 -1.37 -0.14 22.38
C ALA A 130 -1.03 -1.64 22.42
N GLY A 131 0.10 -1.98 23.05
CA GLY A 131 0.53 -3.37 23.25
C GLY A 131 1.34 -3.98 22.10
N ILE A 132 1.67 -3.21 21.06
CA ILE A 132 2.57 -3.63 19.97
C ILE A 132 4.03 -3.37 20.36
N ARG A 133 4.94 -4.30 20.02
CA ARG A 133 6.38 -4.15 20.27
C ARG A 133 6.95 -2.96 19.48
N GLY A 134 7.57 -2.02 20.19
CA GLY A 134 8.09 -0.78 19.62
C GLY A 134 6.97 0.16 19.15
N GLN A 135 5.95 0.34 19.99
CA GLN A 135 4.90 1.34 19.81
C GLN A 135 5.51 2.74 19.76
N VAL A 136 5.05 3.57 18.82
CA VAL A 136 5.50 4.96 18.68
C VAL A 136 4.33 5.85 19.04
N GLU A 137 4.54 6.79 19.97
CA GLU A 137 3.51 7.76 20.27
C GLU A 137 3.20 8.62 19.04
N PRO A 138 1.92 8.96 18.79
CA PRO A 138 1.51 9.77 17.65
C PRO A 138 1.81 11.26 17.90
N THR A 139 3.06 11.56 18.21
CA THR A 139 3.60 12.91 18.37
C THR A 139 4.65 13.18 17.30
N TRP A 140 4.74 14.43 16.84
CA TRP A 140 5.72 14.85 15.83
C TRP A 140 7.15 14.45 16.22
N ARG A 141 7.55 14.73 17.47
CA ARG A 141 8.91 14.44 17.95
C ARG A 141 9.23 12.95 17.93
N ALA A 142 8.32 12.11 18.42
CA ALA A 142 8.52 10.65 18.44
C ALA A 142 8.61 10.07 17.02
N TRP A 143 7.76 10.52 16.10
CA TRP A 143 7.77 10.06 14.71
C TRP A 143 9.00 10.53 13.94
N VAL A 144 9.43 11.78 14.10
CA VAL A 144 10.68 12.27 13.48
C VAL A 144 11.88 11.47 13.99
N GLN A 145 11.93 11.19 15.29
CA GLN A 145 13.00 10.37 15.87
C GLN A 145 12.97 8.93 15.32
N HIS A 146 11.79 8.31 15.28
CA HIS A 146 11.61 6.96 14.74
C HIS A 146 12.03 6.86 13.27
N VAL A 147 11.63 7.82 12.42
CA VAL A 147 12.03 7.86 11.00
C VAL A 147 13.53 8.06 10.85
N ARG A 148 14.13 8.92 11.69
CA ARG A 148 15.59 9.13 11.72
C ARG A 148 16.32 7.84 12.09
N GLU A 149 15.87 7.13 13.12
CA GLU A 149 16.46 5.86 13.54
C GLU A 149 16.31 4.79 12.45
N LEU A 150 15.15 4.73 11.79
CA LEU A 150 14.93 3.84 10.65
C LEU A 150 15.90 4.16 9.50
N ALA A 151 16.06 5.43 9.14
CA ALA A 151 16.99 5.87 8.09
C ALA A 151 18.45 5.52 8.43
N ILE A 152 18.89 5.76 9.66
CA ILE A 152 20.25 5.41 10.12
C ILE A 152 20.44 3.88 10.09
N SER A 153 19.42 3.11 10.49
CA SER A 153 19.51 1.64 10.52
C SER A 153 19.67 1.00 9.13
N VAL A 154 19.24 1.71 8.08
CA VAL A 154 19.40 1.31 6.68
C VAL A 154 20.82 1.62 6.19
N ILE A 155 21.38 2.77 6.57
CA ILE A 155 22.72 3.20 6.16
C ILE A 155 23.81 2.42 6.91
N HIS A 156 23.57 2.11 8.19
CA HIS A 156 24.49 1.39 9.06
C HIS A 156 23.86 0.11 9.64
N PRO A 157 23.81 -0.99 8.86
CA PRO A 157 23.20 -2.24 9.33
C PRO A 157 23.95 -2.89 10.52
N ALA A 158 25.22 -2.55 10.74
CA ALA A 158 26.05 -3.11 11.81
C ALA A 158 25.69 -2.59 13.22
N THR A 159 25.23 -1.34 13.37
CA THR A 159 24.86 -0.76 14.67
C THR A 159 23.46 -1.20 15.13
N ALA A 160 22.57 -1.56 14.20
CA ALA A 160 21.22 -2.03 14.50
C ALA A 160 21.21 -3.39 15.23
N LYS A 161 22.22 -4.23 15.03
CA LYS A 161 22.35 -5.51 15.75
C LYS A 161 22.63 -5.31 17.25
N ALA A 162 23.29 -4.23 17.66
CA ALA A 162 23.65 -3.99 19.06
C ALA A 162 22.47 -3.54 19.94
N ASN A 163 21.49 -2.83 19.37
CA ASN A 163 20.29 -2.40 20.12
C ASN A 163 19.21 -3.48 20.25
N VAL A 164 19.24 -4.52 19.42
CA VAL A 164 18.28 -5.64 19.49
C VAL A 164 18.71 -6.69 20.51
N THR A 165 20.01 -6.86 20.74
CA THR A 165 20.55 -7.80 21.74
C THR A 165 20.56 -7.24 23.17
N GLY A 166 20.31 -5.94 23.35
CA GLY A 166 20.31 -5.26 24.67
C GLY A 166 18.94 -5.11 25.34
N ALA A 167 17.83 -5.50 24.69
CA ALA A 167 16.48 -5.29 25.21
C ALA A 167 15.70 -6.62 25.34
N GLY A 168 15.82 -7.23 26.52
CA GLY A 168 14.94 -8.30 27.00
C GLY A 168 15.45 -9.70 26.73
N SER A 169 16.26 -10.24 27.65
CA SER A 169 16.29 -11.67 27.91
C SER A 169 14.88 -12.11 28.35
N ASP A 170 14.28 -13.04 27.61
CA ASP A 170 13.09 -13.76 28.03
C ASP A 170 13.31 -14.39 29.43
N PRO A 171 12.48 -14.08 30.46
CA PRO A 171 12.59 -14.75 31.75
C PRO A 171 12.20 -16.24 31.71
N GLU A 172 11.56 -16.71 30.64
CA GLU A 172 11.09 -18.10 30.50
C GLU A 172 12.10 -19.05 29.83
N LEU A 173 13.29 -18.58 29.47
CA LEU A 173 14.40 -19.43 28.99
C LEU A 173 15.56 -19.51 30.01
N GLY A 174 15.29 -19.20 31.28
CA GLY A 174 16.26 -19.24 32.39
C GLY A 174 16.06 -20.40 33.38
N GLN A 175 14.98 -21.18 33.26
CA GLN A 175 14.63 -22.22 34.25
C GLN A 175 14.96 -23.67 33.84
N LEU A 176 15.67 -23.88 32.72
CA LEU A 176 16.16 -25.21 32.30
C LEU A 176 17.70 -25.31 32.28
N LYS A 177 18.38 -24.50 33.08
CA LYS A 177 19.83 -24.63 33.33
C LYS A 177 20.09 -24.60 34.83
N GLY A 178 19.65 -25.65 35.52
CA GLY A 178 19.80 -25.74 36.96
C GLY A 178 19.31 -27.04 37.55
N ALA A 179 19.65 -28.18 36.94
CA ALA A 179 19.70 -29.48 37.62
C ALA A 179 20.41 -30.51 36.72
N ASP A 180 21.39 -31.18 37.31
CA ASP A 180 21.84 -32.54 36.98
C ASP A 180 22.68 -32.77 35.72
N ALA A 181 23.87 -32.17 35.69
CA ALA A 181 25.00 -32.67 34.91
C ALA A 181 25.89 -33.58 35.78
N ALA A 182 25.37 -34.73 36.23
CA ALA A 182 26.17 -35.83 36.77
C ALA A 182 25.35 -37.11 36.93
N SER A 183 25.23 -37.92 35.87
CA SER A 183 25.23 -39.40 35.94
C SER A 183 24.92 -39.99 34.56
N ILE A 184 25.42 -41.20 34.34
CA ILE A 184 25.10 -42.16 33.27
C ILE A 184 25.97 -42.09 32.01
N ARG A 185 27.14 -42.73 32.16
CA ARG A 185 27.74 -43.60 31.13
C ARG A 185 26.79 -44.77 30.83
N GLY A 186 26.65 -45.10 29.54
CA GLY A 186 26.40 -46.47 29.07
C GLY A 186 25.15 -46.65 28.22
N GLY A 187 25.29 -47.37 27.10
CA GLY A 187 24.21 -48.12 26.48
C GLY A 187 23.70 -47.62 25.12
N ALA A 188 24.27 -48.23 24.06
CA ALA A 188 23.68 -48.70 22.81
C ALA A 188 22.24 -48.30 22.34
N GLU A 189 22.17 -48.23 21.00
CA GLU A 189 21.03 -48.51 20.10
C GLU A 189 20.01 -47.41 19.76
N GLY A 190 20.17 -46.90 18.53
CA GLY A 190 19.13 -47.00 17.50
C GLY A 190 17.90 -46.10 17.61
N THR A 191 17.96 -44.90 17.03
CA THR A 191 16.88 -44.33 16.21
C THR A 191 17.42 -43.14 15.43
N ARG A 192 17.23 -43.18 14.11
CA ARG A 192 17.62 -42.13 13.16
C ARG A 192 16.72 -40.92 13.38
N ALA A 193 17.19 -39.96 14.18
CA ALA A 193 16.57 -38.64 14.28
C ALA A 193 16.88 -37.84 13.01
N GLU A 194 15.82 -37.37 12.33
CA GLU A 194 15.93 -36.40 11.25
C GLU A 194 16.59 -35.12 11.77
N VAL A 195 17.67 -34.72 11.12
CA VAL A 195 18.36 -33.44 11.34
C VAL A 195 17.45 -32.33 10.82
N PRO A 196 17.06 -31.32 11.63
CA PRO A 196 16.32 -30.18 11.10
C PRO A 196 17.24 -29.38 10.17
N GLN A 197 16.86 -29.26 8.90
CA GLN A 197 17.48 -28.38 7.92
C GLN A 197 17.32 -26.91 8.34
N GLY A 198 18.20 -26.43 9.21
CA GLY A 198 18.18 -25.07 9.78
C GLY A 198 18.97 -24.01 8.99
N HIS A 199 19.52 -24.34 7.81
CA HIS A 199 20.38 -23.40 7.07
C HIS A 199 19.64 -22.56 6.01
N ASP A 200 18.56 -23.07 5.42
CA ASP A 200 17.82 -22.36 4.37
C ASP A 200 16.81 -21.34 4.92
N ASP A 201 16.29 -21.57 6.13
CA ASP A 201 15.30 -20.68 6.74
C ASP A 201 15.91 -19.36 7.25
N TYR A 202 17.19 -19.37 7.66
CA TYR A 202 17.89 -18.15 8.09
C TYR A 202 18.22 -17.21 6.93
N ALA A 203 18.63 -17.73 5.78
CA ALA A 203 18.90 -16.92 4.58
C ALA A 203 17.61 -16.32 4.01
N ARG A 204 16.53 -17.12 3.97
CA ARG A 204 15.19 -16.69 3.54
C ARG A 204 14.59 -15.66 4.50
N THR A 205 14.86 -15.77 5.80
CA THR A 205 14.46 -14.79 6.82
C THR A 205 15.28 -13.50 6.73
N GLY A 206 16.59 -13.58 6.48
CA GLY A 206 17.46 -12.41 6.28
C GLY A 206 17.10 -11.59 5.04
N ALA A 207 16.79 -12.26 3.91
CA ALA A 207 16.30 -11.61 2.70
C ALA A 207 14.93 -10.95 2.91
N LYS A 208 13.99 -11.65 3.57
CA LYS A 208 12.69 -11.08 3.97
C LYS A 208 12.84 -9.90 4.93
N LEU A 209 13.81 -9.92 5.83
CA LEU A 209 14.06 -8.84 6.79
C LEU A 209 14.69 -7.59 6.15
N LEU A 210 15.53 -7.78 5.12
CA LEU A 210 16.08 -6.70 4.28
C LEU A 210 15.01 -6.06 3.39
N VAL A 211 14.15 -6.88 2.76
CA VAL A 211 13.03 -6.40 1.93
C VAL A 211 11.98 -5.66 2.78
N LYS A 212 11.71 -6.13 4.01
CA LYS A 212 10.73 -5.50 4.94
C LYS A 212 11.08 -4.09 5.44
N ARG A 213 12.31 -3.61 5.22
CA ARG A 213 12.73 -2.24 5.57
C ARG A 213 12.78 -1.31 4.37
N PHE A 214 12.40 -1.81 3.19
CA PHE A 214 12.77 -1.20 1.93
C PHE A 214 11.68 -0.31 1.33
N VAL A 215 10.38 -0.50 1.64
CA VAL A 215 9.30 0.24 0.95
C VAL A 215 9.34 1.75 1.17
N LEU A 216 9.56 2.21 2.40
CA LEU A 216 9.66 3.66 2.68
C LEU A 216 10.91 4.26 2.04
N LEU A 217 12.02 3.53 2.05
CA LEU A 217 13.26 3.94 1.39
C LEU A 217 13.07 4.00 -0.12
N LEU A 218 12.51 2.96 -0.70
CA LEU A 218 12.23 2.83 -2.13
C LEU A 218 11.29 3.96 -2.56
N GLY A 219 10.24 4.25 -1.76
CA GLY A 219 9.27 5.31 -2.05
C GLY A 219 9.91 6.70 -2.02
N SER A 220 10.77 6.93 -1.04
CA SER A 220 11.59 8.13 -0.94
C SER A 220 12.57 8.28 -2.12
N ILE A 221 13.25 7.21 -2.54
CA ILE A 221 14.14 7.23 -3.71
C ILE A 221 13.33 7.51 -4.99
N HIS A 222 12.16 6.90 -5.13
CA HIS A 222 11.29 7.11 -6.29
C HIS A 222 10.81 8.56 -6.38
N LEU A 223 10.33 9.15 -5.27
CA LEU A 223 9.97 10.56 -5.18
C LEU A 223 11.14 11.48 -5.57
N SER A 224 12.36 11.12 -5.18
CA SER A 224 13.57 11.89 -5.50
C SER A 224 13.93 11.79 -7.00
N LEU A 225 13.84 10.59 -7.57
CA LEU A 225 14.06 10.37 -9.01
C LEU A 225 13.00 11.11 -9.84
N MET A 226 11.75 11.06 -9.38
CA MET A 226 10.62 11.75 -9.99
C MET A 226 10.81 13.26 -9.92
N ALA A 227 11.26 13.78 -8.78
CA ALA A 227 11.63 15.17 -8.61
C ALA A 227 12.80 15.59 -9.52
N GLY A 228 13.80 14.72 -9.71
CA GLY A 228 14.86 14.94 -10.69
C GLY A 228 14.33 15.11 -12.10
N LEU A 229 13.46 14.20 -12.57
CA LEU A 229 12.82 14.31 -13.89
C LEU A 229 11.93 15.56 -13.99
N GLY A 230 11.18 15.87 -12.93
CA GLY A 230 10.35 17.07 -12.87
C GLY A 230 11.17 18.37 -12.94
N LEU A 231 12.23 18.49 -12.14
CA LEU A 231 13.14 19.63 -12.22
C LEU A 231 13.77 19.76 -13.61
N TRP A 232 14.18 18.64 -14.21
CA TRP A 232 14.73 18.65 -15.56
C TRP A 232 13.70 19.17 -16.58
N LEU A 233 12.48 18.64 -16.58
CA LEU A 233 11.36 19.07 -17.44
C LEU A 233 11.05 20.57 -17.29
N TRP A 234 10.86 21.03 -16.05
CA TRP A 234 10.40 22.38 -15.77
C TRP A 234 11.54 23.41 -15.78
N SER A 235 12.81 22.99 -15.71
CA SER A 235 13.97 23.89 -15.81
C SER A 235 14.09 24.51 -17.20
N ASN A 236 13.82 23.76 -18.26
CA ASN A 236 13.76 24.27 -19.62
C ASN A 236 12.79 23.43 -20.46
N ILE A 237 11.55 23.91 -20.54
CA ILE A 237 10.45 23.24 -21.25
C ILE A 237 10.75 23.04 -22.74
N ARG A 238 11.46 23.98 -23.37
CA ARG A 238 11.72 23.96 -24.82
C ARG A 238 12.91 23.06 -25.19
N ALA A 239 13.90 22.97 -24.32
CA ALA A 239 15.10 22.15 -24.50
C ALA A 239 15.00 20.76 -23.82
N PHE A 240 13.84 20.41 -23.28
CA PHE A 240 13.66 19.11 -22.64
C PHE A 240 13.77 18.00 -23.68
N GLY A 241 14.66 17.03 -23.43
CA GLY A 241 14.82 15.84 -24.26
C GLY A 241 15.14 16.14 -25.73
N GLU A 242 16.03 17.09 -26.02
CA GLU A 242 16.42 17.51 -27.38
C GLU A 242 16.89 16.34 -28.26
N GLY A 243 15.93 15.70 -28.93
CA GLY A 243 16.04 14.99 -30.20
C GLY A 243 15.61 15.89 -31.36
N GLN A 244 15.97 15.53 -32.59
CA GLN A 244 16.09 16.41 -33.78
C GLN A 244 14.82 17.13 -34.31
N ASP A 245 13.64 16.99 -33.69
CA ASP A 245 12.39 17.08 -34.46
C ASP A 245 11.48 18.28 -34.17
N GLY A 246 11.90 19.27 -33.37
CA GLY A 246 11.12 20.50 -33.12
C GLY A 246 9.77 20.32 -32.40
N ALA A 247 9.35 19.07 -32.13
CA ALA A 247 8.12 18.70 -31.44
C ALA A 247 8.02 19.31 -30.03
N ASN A 248 9.16 19.51 -29.34
CA ASN A 248 9.20 20.09 -27.99
C ASN A 248 8.76 21.57 -27.95
N ASP A 249 9.06 22.34 -28.99
CA ASP A 249 8.63 23.74 -29.11
C ASP A 249 7.13 23.83 -29.46
N CYS A 250 6.64 22.93 -30.32
CA CYS A 250 5.22 22.75 -30.62
C CYS A 250 4.43 22.40 -29.34
N ALA A 251 4.90 21.42 -28.58
CA ALA A 251 4.30 21.00 -27.33
C ALA A 251 4.29 22.13 -26.29
N ALA A 252 5.41 22.86 -26.14
CA ALA A 252 5.48 23.98 -25.21
C ALA A 252 4.45 25.08 -25.50
N LYS A 253 4.16 25.35 -26.78
CA LYS A 253 3.30 26.46 -27.22
C LYS A 253 1.81 26.11 -27.27
N HIS A 254 1.46 24.89 -27.68
CA HIS A 254 0.09 24.53 -28.04
C HIS A 254 -0.58 23.54 -27.08
N VAL A 255 0.18 22.90 -26.18
CA VAL A 255 -0.38 21.94 -25.23
C VAL A 255 -1.02 22.62 -24.03
N PHE A 256 -2.15 22.07 -23.60
CA PHE A 256 -2.82 22.41 -22.35
C PHE A 256 -2.76 21.25 -21.37
N LEU A 257 -2.52 21.54 -20.10
CA LEU A 257 -2.69 20.60 -19.01
C LEU A 257 -4.01 20.87 -18.30
N ALA A 258 -4.65 19.80 -17.83
CA ALA A 258 -5.71 19.91 -16.86
C ALA A 258 -5.12 19.89 -15.45
N ILE A 259 -5.48 20.88 -14.62
CA ILE A 259 -5.14 20.91 -13.20
C ILE A 259 -6.44 21.17 -12.44
N LEU A 260 -6.89 20.19 -11.66
CA LEU A 260 -8.19 20.23 -10.98
C LEU A 260 -9.34 20.51 -11.96
N GLY A 261 -9.27 19.91 -13.14
CA GLY A 261 -10.25 20.11 -14.22
C GLY A 261 -10.18 21.46 -14.94
N LYS A 262 -9.21 22.33 -14.63
CA LYS A 262 -9.03 23.62 -15.33
C LYS A 262 -7.97 23.53 -16.42
N HIS A 263 -8.21 24.21 -17.54
CA HIS A 263 -7.27 24.31 -18.65
C HIS A 263 -6.15 25.30 -18.32
N VAL A 264 -4.91 24.82 -18.32
CA VAL A 264 -3.71 25.64 -18.07
C VAL A 264 -2.72 25.43 -19.22
N PRO A 265 -2.24 26.50 -19.89
CA PRO A 265 -1.26 26.34 -20.97
C PRO A 265 0.06 25.80 -20.40
N PHE A 266 0.70 24.87 -21.12
CA PHE A 266 1.93 24.20 -20.66
C PHE A 266 3.08 25.20 -20.45
N ALA A 267 3.20 26.23 -21.29
CA ALA A 267 4.17 27.31 -21.16
C ALA A 267 3.88 28.34 -20.05
N SER A 268 2.85 28.13 -19.22
CA SER A 268 2.53 29.05 -18.12
C SER A 268 3.72 29.21 -17.16
N GLU A 269 4.14 30.45 -16.94
CA GLU A 269 5.22 30.77 -15.99
C GLU A 269 4.84 30.40 -14.56
N ALA A 270 3.58 30.65 -14.16
CA ALA A 270 3.08 30.30 -12.84
C ALA A 270 3.16 28.78 -12.60
N LEU A 271 2.75 27.99 -13.60
CA LEU A 271 2.83 26.53 -13.53
C LEU A 271 4.27 26.07 -13.37
N ARG A 272 5.18 26.62 -14.19
CA ARG A 272 6.61 26.29 -14.13
C ARG A 272 7.21 26.58 -12.76
N VAL A 273 6.95 27.76 -12.20
CA VAL A 273 7.47 28.16 -10.88
C VAL A 273 6.93 27.24 -9.79
N VAL A 274 5.62 26.98 -9.77
CA VAL A 274 5.00 26.09 -8.78
C VAL A 274 5.58 24.67 -8.88
N SER A 275 5.69 24.12 -10.09
CA SER A 275 6.27 22.81 -10.32
C SER A 275 7.72 22.74 -9.84
N LEU A 276 8.56 23.73 -10.17
CA LEU A 276 9.96 23.76 -9.72
C LEU A 276 10.07 23.79 -8.19
N VAL A 277 9.25 24.57 -7.51
CA VAL A 277 9.23 24.63 -6.03
C VAL A 277 8.83 23.27 -5.45
N ILE A 278 7.76 22.66 -5.98
CA ILE A 278 7.30 21.35 -5.53
C ILE A 278 8.41 20.31 -5.72
N TYR A 279 8.94 20.17 -6.93
CA TYR A 279 9.97 19.16 -7.19
C TYR A 279 11.28 19.42 -6.43
N ALA A 280 11.66 20.67 -6.18
CA ALA A 280 12.81 20.98 -5.33
C ALA A 280 12.64 20.46 -3.90
N VAL A 281 11.44 20.56 -3.32
CA VAL A 281 11.13 20.02 -1.98
C VAL A 281 11.21 18.49 -1.95
N PHE A 282 10.76 17.82 -3.02
CA PHE A 282 10.72 16.36 -3.10
C PHE A 282 12.04 15.71 -3.55
N LEU A 283 13.03 16.50 -3.96
CA LEU A 283 14.33 16.02 -4.47
C LEU A 283 15.17 15.29 -3.41
N VAL A 284 15.08 15.69 -2.14
CA VAL A 284 15.92 15.13 -1.08
C VAL A 284 15.27 13.88 -0.48
N PRO A 285 15.90 12.70 -0.59
CA PRO A 285 15.37 11.48 0.00
C PRO A 285 15.15 11.64 1.52
N GLY A 286 14.00 11.19 2.01
CA GLY A 286 13.63 11.22 3.43
C GLY A 286 12.95 12.52 3.83
N VAL A 287 13.44 13.68 3.35
CA VAL A 287 12.73 14.97 3.50
C VAL A 287 11.39 14.92 2.77
N ASN A 288 11.36 14.28 1.61
CA ASN A 288 10.16 14.05 0.81
C ASN A 288 9.08 13.20 1.50
N LEU A 289 9.40 12.48 2.58
CA LEU A 289 8.43 11.76 3.41
C LEU A 289 7.83 12.63 4.53
N LEU A 290 8.47 13.75 4.88
CA LEU A 290 8.01 14.61 5.96
C LEU A 290 6.63 15.19 5.68
N LEU A 291 6.34 15.57 4.44
CA LEU A 291 5.05 16.17 4.10
C LEU A 291 3.87 15.19 4.32
N PRO A 292 3.91 13.94 3.81
CA PRO A 292 2.92 12.91 4.17
C PRO A 292 2.80 12.65 5.68
N ILE A 293 3.94 12.60 6.40
CA ILE A 293 3.97 12.42 7.86
C ILE A 293 3.23 13.57 8.56
N VAL A 294 3.54 14.82 8.20
CA VAL A 294 2.90 16.02 8.76
C VAL A 294 1.41 15.98 8.52
N VAL A 295 0.96 15.71 7.29
CA VAL A 295 -0.46 15.66 6.94
C VAL A 295 -1.20 14.64 7.82
N PHE A 296 -0.67 13.43 7.96
CA PHE A 296 -1.30 12.42 8.81
C PHE A 296 -1.32 12.80 10.29
N LEU A 297 -0.20 13.32 10.82
CA LEU A 297 -0.13 13.74 12.21
C LEU A 297 -1.04 14.93 12.51
N VAL A 298 -1.24 15.84 11.56
CA VAL A 298 -2.23 16.92 11.67
C VAL A 298 -3.63 16.34 11.78
N PHE A 299 -4.03 15.40 10.91
CA PHE A 299 -5.34 14.74 11.02
C PHE A 299 -5.51 14.01 12.35
N TYR A 300 -4.47 13.30 12.80
CA TYR A 300 -4.48 12.60 14.08
C TYR A 300 -4.60 13.58 15.25
N HIS A 301 -3.87 14.70 15.21
CA HIS A 301 -3.88 15.71 16.26
C HIS A 301 -5.23 16.45 16.32
N VAL A 302 -5.73 16.93 15.17
CA VAL A 302 -7.05 17.56 15.05
C VAL A 302 -8.11 16.63 15.63
N HIS A 303 -8.11 15.35 15.24
CA HIS A 303 -9.08 14.38 15.74
C HIS A 303 -8.95 14.10 17.25
N ARG A 304 -7.75 14.15 17.83
CA ARG A 304 -7.55 13.99 19.27
C ARG A 304 -7.99 15.23 20.07
N VAL A 305 -7.77 16.42 19.51
CA VAL A 305 -8.08 17.72 20.12
C VAL A 305 -9.55 18.10 19.94
N THR A 306 -10.23 17.57 18.92
CA THR A 306 -11.69 17.57 18.81
C THR A 306 -12.24 16.24 19.35
N PRO A 307 -12.28 15.98 20.66
CA PRO A 307 -13.15 14.94 21.14
C PRO A 307 -14.56 15.39 20.72
N ILE A 308 -15.22 14.62 19.84
CA ILE A 308 -16.68 14.58 19.95
C ILE A 308 -16.90 14.30 21.42
N PRO A 309 -17.63 15.17 22.14
CA PRO A 309 -17.70 15.14 23.59
C PRO A 309 -17.89 13.69 23.95
N LYS A 310 -16.86 13.11 24.58
CA LYS A 310 -17.05 11.85 25.26
C LYS A 310 -18.29 12.16 26.08
N VAL A 311 -19.36 11.39 25.90
CA VAL A 311 -20.30 11.20 26.99
C VAL A 311 -19.51 10.44 28.05
N ALA A 312 -18.50 11.11 28.60
CA ALA A 312 -17.71 10.68 29.71
C ALA A 312 -18.69 10.75 30.86
N GLY A 313 -18.81 9.63 31.56
CA GLY A 313 -19.65 9.48 32.74
C GLY A 313 -19.11 10.30 33.92
N SER A 314 -18.96 11.61 33.75
CA SER A 314 -18.72 12.58 34.82
C SER A 314 -19.67 13.78 34.74
N GLY A 315 -20.67 13.75 33.85
CA GLY A 315 -21.79 14.70 33.81
C GLY A 315 -23.14 13.98 33.84
N SER A 316 -24.19 14.67 34.31
CA SER A 316 -25.54 14.10 34.52
C SER A 316 -26.09 13.34 33.29
N LEU A 317 -25.72 13.75 32.08
CA LEU A 317 -26.14 13.11 30.82
C LEU A 317 -25.58 11.69 30.64
N GLY A 318 -24.32 11.45 31.02
CA GLY A 318 -23.69 10.12 30.92
C GLY A 318 -24.29 9.13 31.91
N ALA A 319 -24.59 9.57 33.12
CA ALA A 319 -25.32 8.78 34.12
C ALA A 319 -26.76 8.49 33.67
N THR A 320 -27.42 9.44 33.00
CA THR A 320 -28.78 9.27 32.47
C THR A 320 -28.82 8.27 31.32
N ILE A 321 -27.84 8.33 30.41
CA ILE A 321 -27.70 7.35 29.33
C ILE A 321 -27.39 5.96 29.90
N ASP A 322 -26.50 5.84 30.89
CA ASP A 322 -26.20 4.56 31.54
C ASP A 322 -27.39 4.01 32.34
N ALA A 323 -28.22 4.86 32.94
CA ALA A 323 -29.46 4.49 33.61
C ALA A 323 -30.54 4.03 32.61
N TYR A 324 -30.69 4.75 31.48
CA TYR A 324 -31.60 4.39 30.40
C TYR A 324 -31.18 3.09 29.69
N ILE A 325 -29.90 2.95 29.37
CA ILE A 325 -29.31 1.71 28.87
C ILE A 325 -29.56 0.60 29.90
N ARG A 326 -29.41 0.86 31.22
CA ARG A 326 -29.74 -0.11 32.27
C ARG A 326 -31.22 -0.50 32.33
N GLN A 327 -32.17 0.30 31.87
CA GLN A 327 -33.59 -0.07 31.91
C GLN A 327 -34.10 -0.71 30.61
N SER A 328 -33.42 -0.51 29.49
CA SER A 328 -33.84 -1.03 28.20
C SER A 328 -33.82 -2.58 28.12
N ARG A 329 -34.70 -3.20 27.33
CA ARG A 329 -34.58 -4.65 27.01
C ARG A 329 -33.44 -4.94 26.03
N LEU A 330 -32.98 -3.92 25.32
CA LEU A 330 -31.93 -3.99 24.30
C LEU A 330 -30.52 -3.60 24.82
N ARG A 331 -30.28 -3.56 26.14
CA ARG A 331 -29.01 -3.07 26.72
C ARG A 331 -27.78 -3.73 26.12
N PHE A 332 -27.86 -5.03 25.86
CA PHE A 332 -26.77 -5.76 25.22
C PHE A 332 -26.46 -5.19 23.83
N TRP A 333 -27.48 -4.99 22.99
CA TRP A 333 -27.33 -4.37 21.67
C TRP A 333 -26.90 -2.92 21.77
N ILE A 334 -27.51 -2.10 22.63
CA ILE A 334 -27.15 -0.68 22.75
C ILE A 334 -25.73 -0.51 23.29
N ARG A 335 -25.32 -1.30 24.29
CA ARG A 335 -23.96 -1.29 24.84
C ARG A 335 -22.95 -1.87 23.86
N ARG A 336 -23.33 -2.87 23.06
CA ARG A 336 -22.52 -3.41 21.97
C ARG A 336 -22.33 -2.37 20.86
N THR A 337 -23.39 -1.68 20.45
CA THR A 337 -23.32 -0.61 19.44
C THR A 337 -22.55 0.60 19.98
N TYR A 338 -22.76 1.01 21.23
CA TYR A 338 -22.04 2.10 21.88
C TYR A 338 -20.54 1.80 22.03
N ASN A 339 -20.17 0.64 22.59
CA ASN A 339 -18.77 0.23 22.67
C ASN A 339 -18.17 0.03 21.27
N SER A 340 -18.92 -0.50 20.30
CA SER A 340 -18.48 -0.62 18.91
C SER A 340 -18.26 0.74 18.25
N ILE A 341 -19.03 1.76 18.61
CA ILE A 341 -18.83 3.13 18.12
C ILE A 341 -17.62 3.73 18.81
N VAL A 342 -17.54 3.70 20.16
CA VAL A 342 -16.47 4.27 21.00
C VAL A 342 -15.09 3.64 20.78
N HIS A 343 -15.00 2.36 20.40
CA HIS A 343 -13.72 1.75 20.01
C HIS A 343 -13.26 2.12 18.59
N ARG A 344 -14.19 2.53 17.72
CA ARG A 344 -13.96 2.79 16.28
C ARG A 344 -13.37 4.19 16.00
N TRP A 345 -13.19 5.01 17.05
CA TRP A 345 -12.68 6.40 16.96
C TRP A 345 -11.19 6.50 16.66
N SER A 346 -10.39 5.48 17.01
CA SER A 346 -8.94 5.46 16.68
C SER A 346 -8.69 5.32 15.17
N ILE A 347 -9.71 4.99 14.39
CA ILE A 347 -9.60 4.64 12.98
C ILE A 347 -10.04 5.79 12.08
N VAL A 348 -10.71 6.80 12.63
CA VAL A 348 -11.20 7.94 11.84
C VAL A 348 -10.05 8.66 11.11
N PRO A 349 -8.90 8.98 11.75
CA PRO A 349 -7.78 9.60 11.03
C PRO A 349 -7.26 8.79 9.82
N PRO A 350 -6.96 7.48 9.94
CA PRO A 350 -6.53 6.70 8.77
C PRO A 350 -7.63 6.53 7.72
N PHE A 351 -8.92 6.46 8.09
CA PHE A 351 -10.01 6.45 7.10
C PHE A 351 -10.08 7.76 6.30
N PHE A 352 -9.99 8.91 6.96
CA PHE A 352 -9.95 10.21 6.27
C PHE A 352 -8.72 10.35 5.38
N GLY A 353 -7.55 9.93 5.86
CA GLY A 353 -6.34 9.91 5.04
C GLY A 353 -6.49 9.03 3.80
N LEU A 354 -7.13 7.86 3.94
CA LEU A 354 -7.38 6.96 2.82
C LEU A 354 -8.37 7.53 1.80
N ILE A 355 -9.44 8.19 2.25
CA ILE A 355 -10.40 8.90 1.38
C ILE A 355 -9.72 10.06 0.65
N LEU A 356 -8.88 10.83 1.34
CA LEU A 356 -8.11 11.92 0.74
C LEU A 356 -7.17 11.39 -0.35
N LEU A 357 -6.42 10.32 -0.07
CA LEU A 357 -5.54 9.68 -1.06
C LEU A 357 -6.33 9.14 -2.26
N LEU A 358 -7.51 8.57 -2.04
CA LEU A 358 -8.38 8.12 -3.13
C LEU A 358 -8.86 9.30 -3.98
N ALA A 359 -9.31 10.39 -3.35
CA ALA A 359 -9.74 11.59 -4.07
C ALA A 359 -8.61 12.19 -4.91
N ILE A 360 -7.38 12.24 -4.37
CA ILE A 360 -6.19 12.69 -5.11
C ILE A 360 -5.94 11.80 -6.34
N ASN A 361 -6.04 10.47 -6.21
CA ASN A 361 -5.88 9.56 -7.35
C ASN A 361 -6.94 9.79 -8.43
N LEU A 362 -8.21 9.99 -8.03
CA LEU A 362 -9.28 10.29 -8.97
C LEU A 362 -9.06 11.62 -9.69
N VAL A 363 -8.56 12.64 -9.00
CA VAL A 363 -8.17 13.91 -9.61
C VAL A 363 -7.08 13.70 -10.66
N PHE A 364 -6.01 12.95 -10.34
CA PHE A 364 -4.96 12.67 -11.33
C PHE A 364 -5.48 11.93 -12.56
N ILE A 365 -6.37 10.93 -12.38
CA ILE A 365 -6.99 10.23 -13.51
C ILE A 365 -7.78 11.22 -14.38
N VAL A 366 -8.63 12.04 -13.76
CA VAL A 366 -9.43 13.04 -14.47
C VAL A 366 -8.56 14.05 -15.19
N ASP A 367 -7.51 14.55 -14.55
CA ASP A 367 -6.59 15.53 -15.12
C ASP A 367 -5.79 14.94 -16.29
N ILE A 368 -5.30 13.69 -16.19
CA ILE A 368 -4.62 13.03 -17.32
C ILE A 368 -5.58 12.84 -18.50
N GLU A 369 -6.77 12.28 -18.27
CA GLU A 369 -7.73 12.01 -19.35
C GLU A 369 -8.29 13.29 -19.96
N LEU A 370 -8.45 14.34 -19.16
CA LEU A 370 -8.87 15.63 -19.66
C LEU A 370 -7.76 16.31 -20.47
N ALA A 371 -6.49 16.22 -20.05
CA ALA A 371 -5.36 16.71 -20.83
C ALA A 371 -5.25 15.97 -22.19
N LEU A 372 -5.43 14.64 -22.19
CA LEU A 372 -5.46 13.85 -23.43
C LEU A 372 -6.58 14.31 -24.38
N LYS A 373 -7.80 14.49 -23.87
CA LYS A 373 -8.94 14.96 -24.67
C LYS A 373 -8.74 16.36 -25.23
N GLN A 374 -8.16 17.26 -24.44
CA GLN A 374 -7.91 18.65 -24.85
C GLN A 374 -6.88 18.74 -25.97
N ASN A 375 -5.87 17.87 -25.96
CA ASN A 375 -4.79 17.86 -26.93
C ASN A 375 -5.00 16.82 -28.05
N ALA A 376 -6.18 16.20 -28.15
CA ALA A 376 -6.47 15.16 -29.14
C ALA A 376 -6.27 15.65 -30.59
N SER A 377 -6.49 16.94 -30.87
CA SER A 377 -6.23 17.53 -32.19
C SER A 377 -4.75 17.59 -32.57
N LEU A 378 -3.85 17.49 -31.60
CA LEU A 378 -2.39 17.56 -31.80
C LEU A 378 -1.76 16.17 -31.91
N GLN A 379 -2.46 15.09 -31.53
CA GLN A 379 -1.90 13.73 -31.40
C GLN A 379 -1.79 12.94 -32.72
N GLY A 380 -1.95 13.58 -33.88
CA GLY A 380 -1.82 12.91 -35.18
C GLY A 380 -2.86 11.80 -35.42
N ASP A 381 -2.53 10.84 -36.30
CA ASP A 381 -3.40 9.70 -36.60
C ASP A 381 -3.39 8.75 -35.39
N SER A 382 -4.53 8.62 -34.70
CA SER A 382 -4.67 7.97 -33.37
C SER A 382 -4.30 6.48 -33.30
N LYS A 383 -3.75 5.90 -34.36
CA LYS A 383 -3.41 4.48 -34.45
C LYS A 383 -2.20 4.15 -33.58
N ASP A 384 -1.22 5.05 -33.50
CA ASP A 384 0.05 4.82 -32.80
C ASP A 384 -0.11 4.63 -31.28
N GLU A 385 -1.13 5.25 -30.63
CA GLU A 385 -1.38 5.04 -29.19
C GLU A 385 -1.99 3.67 -28.86
N THR A 386 -2.71 3.08 -29.82
CA THR A 386 -3.43 1.80 -29.65
C THR A 386 -2.61 0.59 -30.06
N GLU A 387 -1.43 0.80 -30.63
CA GLU A 387 -0.51 -0.28 -30.96
C GLU A 387 0.04 -0.94 -29.69
N TRP A 388 0.00 -2.27 -29.69
CA TRP A 388 0.44 -3.08 -28.57
C TRP A 388 1.97 -3.12 -28.53
N GLY A 389 2.55 -2.18 -27.81
CA GLY A 389 3.96 -2.15 -27.47
C GLY A 389 4.33 -3.14 -26.35
N PHE A 390 5.62 -3.40 -26.20
CA PHE A 390 6.16 -4.24 -25.12
C PHE A 390 5.80 -3.65 -23.73
N GLY A 391 5.82 -2.31 -23.61
CA GLY A 391 5.48 -1.62 -22.36
C GLY A 391 4.05 -1.86 -21.88
N GLN A 392 3.09 -1.92 -22.81
CA GLN A 392 1.67 -2.15 -22.49
C GLN A 392 1.42 -3.58 -22.01
N ILE A 393 2.02 -4.58 -22.66
CA ILE A 393 1.89 -5.99 -22.28
C ILE A 393 2.47 -6.21 -20.88
N LEU A 394 3.65 -5.64 -20.60
CA LEU A 394 4.28 -5.74 -19.30
C LEU A 394 3.42 -5.09 -18.20
N ALA A 395 2.88 -3.89 -18.46
CA ALA A 395 2.01 -3.19 -17.53
C ALA A 395 0.74 -4.00 -17.21
N MET A 396 0.12 -4.61 -18.22
CA MET A 396 -1.05 -5.49 -18.03
C MET A 396 -0.71 -6.78 -17.27
N LEU A 397 0.44 -7.41 -17.55
CA LEU A 397 0.87 -8.62 -16.83
C LEU A 397 1.09 -8.32 -15.34
N LEU A 398 1.58 -7.12 -15.02
CA LEU A 398 1.80 -6.69 -13.65
C LEU A 398 0.49 -6.44 -12.88
N LEU A 399 -0.67 -6.32 -13.54
CA LEU A 399 -1.98 -6.34 -12.86
C LEU A 399 -2.27 -7.69 -12.18
N PHE A 400 -1.59 -8.77 -12.59
CA PHE A 400 -1.81 -10.08 -12.00
C PHE A 400 -1.52 -10.10 -10.50
N MET A 401 -0.46 -9.43 -10.04
CA MET A 401 -0.09 -9.39 -8.62
C MET A 401 -1.16 -8.75 -7.73
N PRO A 402 -1.61 -7.50 -7.95
CA PRO A 402 -2.65 -6.89 -7.13
C PRO A 402 -3.99 -7.63 -7.24
N LEU A 403 -4.32 -8.22 -8.39
CA LEU A 403 -5.51 -9.06 -8.54
C LEU A 403 -5.41 -10.36 -7.74
N ARG A 404 -4.24 -11.01 -7.75
CA ARG A 404 -3.95 -12.19 -6.93
C ARG A 404 -4.06 -11.86 -5.45
N ASP A 405 -3.44 -10.78 -5.00
CA ASP A 405 -3.47 -10.36 -3.59
C ASP A 405 -4.90 -10.03 -3.13
N LEU A 406 -5.69 -9.38 -3.99
CA LEU A 406 -7.11 -9.15 -3.74
C LEU A 406 -7.90 -10.47 -3.64
N ALA A 407 -7.62 -11.43 -4.53
CA ALA A 407 -8.25 -12.75 -4.48
C ALA A 407 -7.87 -13.51 -3.20
N GLU A 408 -6.58 -13.53 -2.83
CA GLU A 408 -6.08 -14.18 -1.63
C GLU A 408 -6.69 -13.56 -0.36
N THR A 409 -6.77 -12.24 -0.27
CA THR A 409 -7.41 -11.56 0.87
C THR A 409 -8.90 -11.88 0.99
N PHE A 410 -9.63 -11.92 -0.13
CA PHE A 410 -11.05 -12.29 -0.13
C PHE A 410 -11.26 -13.76 0.27
N LEU A 411 -10.47 -14.68 -0.32
CA LEU A 411 -10.53 -16.10 -0.01
C LEU A 411 -10.17 -16.39 1.45
N ALA A 412 -9.09 -15.79 1.96
CA ALA A 412 -8.67 -15.94 3.35
C ALA A 412 -9.77 -15.52 4.33
N ARG A 413 -10.49 -14.44 4.04
CA ARG A 413 -11.62 -13.99 4.88
C ARG A 413 -12.83 -14.90 4.78
N ARG A 414 -13.17 -15.36 3.57
CA ARG A 414 -14.27 -16.32 3.40
C ARG A 414 -13.99 -17.60 4.18
N MET A 415 -12.75 -18.07 4.18
CA MET A 415 -12.32 -19.22 4.98
C MET A 415 -12.37 -18.93 6.48
N LYS A 416 -11.89 -17.77 6.94
CA LYS A 416 -11.96 -17.36 8.37
C LYS A 416 -13.40 -17.23 8.87
N GLN A 417 -14.29 -16.65 8.07
CA GLN A 417 -15.71 -16.53 8.41
C GLN A 417 -16.38 -17.91 8.45
N ARG A 418 -16.13 -18.76 7.44
CA ARG A 418 -16.61 -20.14 7.43
C ARG A 418 -16.12 -20.93 8.65
N GLN A 419 -14.86 -20.79 9.01
CA GLN A 419 -14.31 -21.44 10.21
C GLN A 419 -15.01 -20.93 11.48
N LYS A 420 -15.19 -19.62 11.61
CA LYS A 420 -15.91 -19.02 12.74
C LYS A 420 -17.34 -19.51 12.86
N ASP A 421 -18.05 -19.66 11.74
CA ASP A 421 -19.41 -20.18 11.69
C ASP A 421 -19.45 -21.67 12.08
N LEU A 422 -18.47 -22.47 11.63
CA LEU A 422 -18.29 -23.87 12.03
C LEU A 422 -18.00 -23.99 13.53
N ASP A 423 -17.08 -23.19 14.06
CA ASP A 423 -16.69 -23.18 15.46
C ASP A 423 -17.86 -22.75 16.36
N MET A 424 -18.59 -21.69 15.98
CA MET A 424 -19.78 -21.24 16.70
C MET A 424 -20.90 -22.29 16.67
N GLY A 425 -21.12 -22.90 15.50
CA GLY A 425 -22.08 -24.00 15.34
C GLY A 425 -21.75 -25.20 16.23
N LEU A 426 -20.47 -25.55 16.35
CA LEU A 426 -20.02 -26.66 17.19
C LEU A 426 -20.32 -26.37 18.67
N GLY A 427 -20.03 -25.16 19.14
CA GLY A 427 -20.39 -24.73 20.49
C GLY A 427 -21.89 -24.79 20.79
N GLY A 428 -22.73 -24.42 19.82
CA GLY A 428 -24.18 -24.54 19.93
C GLY A 428 -24.67 -25.99 19.96
N ALA A 429 -24.12 -26.86 19.09
CA ALA A 429 -24.49 -28.27 19.01
C ALA A 429 -24.17 -29.03 20.30
N ILE A 430 -23.02 -28.75 20.92
CA ILE A 430 -22.61 -29.35 22.19
C ILE A 430 -23.56 -28.91 23.33
N LYS A 431 -23.91 -27.63 23.39
CA LYS A 431 -24.87 -27.11 24.39
C LYS A 431 -26.27 -27.73 24.24
N ALA A 432 -26.65 -28.11 23.02
CA ALA A 432 -27.92 -28.78 22.72
C ALA A 432 -27.86 -30.31 22.85
N SER A 433 -26.69 -30.88 23.18
CA SER A 433 -26.43 -32.32 23.18
C SER A 433 -26.77 -33.04 21.86
N ASP A 434 -26.64 -32.36 20.71
CA ASP A 434 -26.92 -32.94 19.39
C ASP A 434 -25.68 -33.62 18.79
N LEU A 435 -25.55 -34.93 19.05
CA LEU A 435 -24.43 -35.74 18.58
C LEU A 435 -24.29 -35.76 17.05
N ASN A 436 -25.40 -35.79 16.31
CA ASN A 436 -25.37 -35.88 14.85
C ASN A 436 -24.84 -34.59 14.25
N LEU A 437 -25.27 -33.44 14.79
CA LEU A 437 -24.78 -32.14 14.37
C LEU A 437 -23.30 -31.93 14.76
N VAL A 438 -22.87 -32.40 15.93
CA VAL A 438 -21.46 -32.39 16.35
C VAL A 438 -20.59 -33.17 15.35
N ARG A 439 -20.96 -34.42 15.03
CA ARG A 439 -20.23 -35.24 14.04
C ARG A 439 -20.17 -34.55 12.67
N ALA A 440 -21.28 -33.99 12.21
CA ALA A 440 -21.35 -33.30 10.92
C ALA A 440 -20.46 -32.04 10.86
N LEU A 441 -20.37 -31.28 11.95
CA LEU A 441 -19.55 -30.07 12.02
C LEU A 441 -18.05 -30.38 12.13
N ILE A 442 -17.68 -31.39 12.91
CA ILE A 442 -16.30 -31.87 12.99
C ILE A 442 -15.85 -32.42 11.63
N ALA A 443 -16.69 -33.21 10.95
CA ALA A 443 -16.41 -33.70 9.60
C ALA A 443 -16.23 -32.57 8.56
N ARG A 444 -16.81 -31.39 8.83
CA ARG A 444 -16.64 -30.17 8.02
C ARG A 444 -15.42 -29.33 8.42
N GLY A 445 -14.60 -29.77 9.38
CA GLY A 445 -13.38 -29.10 9.82
C GLY A 445 -13.56 -28.13 10.98
N ALA A 446 -14.64 -28.21 11.76
CA ALA A 446 -14.76 -27.44 13.00
C ALA A 446 -13.64 -27.83 13.97
N ASN A 447 -12.99 -26.83 14.59
CA ASN A 447 -11.89 -27.10 15.50
C ASN A 447 -12.44 -27.60 16.86
N PRO A 448 -12.06 -28.80 17.33
CA PRO A 448 -12.58 -29.36 18.57
C PRO A 448 -12.02 -28.69 19.83
N ASN A 449 -10.98 -27.85 19.70
CA ASN A 449 -10.29 -27.14 20.77
C ASN A 449 -10.65 -25.65 20.87
N ILE A 450 -11.79 -25.25 20.29
CA ILE A 450 -12.23 -23.84 20.28
C ILE A 450 -12.51 -23.34 21.69
N LYS A 451 -12.09 -22.11 22.00
CA LYS A 451 -12.48 -21.45 23.25
C LYS A 451 -13.83 -20.77 23.04
N LEU A 452 -14.87 -21.24 23.74
CA LEU A 452 -16.20 -20.65 23.72
C LEU A 452 -16.27 -19.44 24.67
N GLU A 453 -17.41 -18.74 24.69
CA GLU A 453 -17.61 -17.59 25.59
C GLU A 453 -17.25 -17.95 27.04
N GLY A 454 -16.34 -17.17 27.64
CA GLY A 454 -15.79 -17.42 28.98
C GLY A 454 -14.54 -18.32 29.00
N ASP A 455 -13.84 -18.51 27.88
CA ASP A 455 -12.68 -19.42 27.75
C ASP A 455 -13.01 -20.88 28.11
N ILE A 456 -14.29 -21.27 27.91
CA ILE A 456 -14.77 -22.62 28.20
C ILE A 456 -14.46 -23.52 27.00
N SER A 457 -13.73 -24.61 27.24
CA SER A 457 -13.44 -25.64 26.23
C SER A 457 -14.72 -26.42 25.85
N PRO A 458 -14.87 -26.90 24.61
CA PRO A 458 -16.04 -27.68 24.18
C PRO A 458 -16.13 -28.99 24.95
N MET A 459 -14.97 -29.55 25.32
CA MET A 459 -14.87 -30.73 26.19
C MET A 459 -15.51 -30.48 27.55
N ARG A 460 -15.28 -29.30 28.15
CA ARG A 460 -15.86 -28.96 29.46
C ARG A 460 -17.38 -28.87 29.38
N ILE A 461 -17.93 -28.28 28.31
CA ILE A 461 -19.39 -28.23 28.12
C ILE A 461 -19.94 -29.64 27.95
N ALA A 462 -19.31 -30.47 27.12
CA ALA A 462 -19.75 -31.85 26.89
C ALA A 462 -19.75 -32.69 28.17
N CYS A 463 -18.74 -32.52 29.04
CA CYS A 463 -18.70 -33.15 30.36
C CYS A 463 -19.79 -32.63 31.30
N GLN A 464 -20.10 -31.32 31.28
CA GLN A 464 -21.17 -30.73 32.10
C GLN A 464 -22.57 -31.18 31.67
N SER A 465 -22.76 -31.45 30.38
CA SER A 465 -24.02 -31.92 29.81
C SER A 465 -24.17 -33.45 29.83
N GLU A 466 -23.30 -34.18 30.53
CA GLU A 466 -23.29 -35.65 30.66
C GLU A 466 -23.28 -36.42 29.32
N GLY A 467 -22.81 -35.76 28.25
CA GLY A 467 -22.85 -36.29 26.88
C GLY A 467 -21.66 -37.19 26.56
N LEU A 468 -21.62 -38.39 27.13
CA LEU A 468 -20.50 -39.36 26.95
C LEU A 468 -20.14 -39.58 25.48
N ASP A 469 -21.13 -39.70 24.60
CA ASP A 469 -20.93 -39.91 23.16
C ASP A 469 -20.31 -38.68 22.48
N ILE A 470 -20.65 -37.48 22.94
CA ILE A 470 -20.08 -36.22 22.44
C ILE A 470 -18.63 -36.08 22.90
N VAL A 471 -18.33 -36.41 24.16
CA VAL A 471 -16.96 -36.45 24.71
C VAL A 471 -16.09 -37.42 23.89
N ARG A 472 -16.60 -38.63 23.63
CA ARG A 472 -15.90 -39.61 22.80
C ARG A 472 -15.64 -39.09 21.39
N THR A 473 -16.65 -38.48 20.76
CA THR A 473 -16.52 -37.90 19.41
C THR A 473 -15.50 -36.76 19.37
N LEU A 474 -15.45 -35.91 20.40
CA LEU A 474 -14.46 -34.83 20.51
C LEU A 474 -13.03 -35.39 20.69
N LEU A 475 -12.84 -36.39 21.54
CA LEU A 475 -11.55 -37.06 21.74
C LEU A 475 -11.07 -37.75 20.46
N GLU A 476 -11.97 -38.46 19.76
CA GLU A 476 -11.69 -39.07 18.46
C GLU A 476 -11.27 -38.02 17.41
N ALA A 477 -11.76 -36.79 17.53
CA ALA A 477 -11.39 -35.66 16.69
C ALA A 477 -10.10 -34.93 17.11
N GLY A 478 -9.41 -35.39 18.16
CA GLY A 478 -8.18 -34.75 18.66
C GLY A 478 -8.41 -33.55 19.59
N ALA A 479 -9.56 -33.50 20.26
CA ALA A 479 -9.76 -32.55 21.36
C ALA A 479 -8.76 -32.84 22.49
N ASP A 480 -8.08 -31.80 22.98
CA ASP A 480 -7.17 -31.89 24.11
C ASP A 480 -7.98 -31.92 25.42
N PRO A 481 -7.92 -33.02 26.19
CA PRO A 481 -8.63 -33.14 27.46
C PRO A 481 -8.06 -32.23 28.55
N ASN A 482 -6.85 -31.70 28.38
CA ASN A 482 -6.11 -30.93 29.38
C ASN A 482 -6.22 -29.41 29.19
N VAL A 483 -7.06 -28.93 28.27
CA VAL A 483 -7.24 -27.49 28.04
C VAL A 483 -7.75 -26.82 29.33
N LYS A 484 -6.85 -26.13 30.02
CA LYS A 484 -7.15 -25.34 31.22
C LYS A 484 -8.08 -24.17 30.86
N GLY A 485 -9.39 -24.34 31.04
CA GLY A 485 -10.31 -23.21 31.18
C GLY A 485 -10.21 -22.66 32.60
N MET A 486 -10.16 -21.34 32.78
CA MET A 486 -10.12 -20.73 34.11
C MET A 486 -11.26 -21.27 34.99
N LEU A 487 -10.91 -21.68 36.21
CA LEU A 487 -11.85 -21.85 37.32
C LEU A 487 -12.35 -20.45 37.67
N GLN A 488 -13.65 -20.19 37.53
CA GLN A 488 -14.31 -19.11 38.27
C GLN A 488 -14.92 -19.72 39.51
#